data_AF-A0A7S3H510-F1
#
_entry.id   AF-A0A7S3H510-F1
#
_cell.length_a   1.000
_cell.length_b   1.000
_cell.length_c   1.000
_cell.angle_alpha   90.00
_cell.angle_beta   90.00
_cell.angle_gamma   90.00
#
_symmetry.space_group_name_H-M   'P 1'
#
loop_
_entity.id
_entity.type
_entity.pdbx_description
1 polymer ?
#
loop_
_entity_poly.entity_id
_entity_poly.type
_entity_poly.pdbx_seq_one_letter_code
_entity_poly.pdbx_strand_id
1 'polypeptide(L)'
;AGAGFEGAYQGKQESSKGIIGLLDVIKSDFDRTYKTTEAAEQKAHEEFVEFDRASRADIGGKETKKALDEEDEETTTNKIASKMEDLTTNQDLLDDALEKVEDLKPTCIDTGMSYEERVAKREEEMEALKKALCILDTEGVEADCQGQGQEGLQLF
;
A
#
# COMPACT_ATOMS: atom_id res chain seq x y z
N ALA A 1 121.86 18.76 4.44
CA ALA A 1 120.74 18.08 3.77
C ALA A 1 120.05 17.19 4.78
N GLY A 2 118.78 17.44 5.06
CA GLY A 2 117.94 16.63 5.93
C GLY A 2 116.49 17.05 5.69
N ALA A 3 115.72 16.18 5.03
CA ALA A 3 114.37 16.45 4.58
C ALA A 3 113.46 16.81 5.77
N GLY A 4 113.00 18.06 5.82
CA GLY A 4 111.96 18.47 6.74
C GLY A 4 110.62 17.92 6.26
N PHE A 5 110.08 16.93 6.97
CA PHE A 5 108.67 16.58 6.84
C PHE A 5 107.86 17.78 7.39
N GLU A 6 107.29 18.58 6.50
CA GLU A 6 106.33 19.61 6.84
C GLU A 6 105.08 18.95 7.45
N GLY A 7 104.91 19.13 8.76
CA GLY A 7 103.63 19.12 9.45
C GLY A 7 102.97 17.76 9.67
N ALA A 8 102.68 17.45 10.94
CA ALA A 8 101.74 16.37 11.27
C ALA A 8 100.40 16.64 10.56
N TYR A 9 99.87 15.66 9.83
CA TYR A 9 98.56 15.73 9.17
C TYR A 9 97.49 16.11 10.20
N GLN A 10 97.00 17.35 10.17
CA GLN A 10 96.09 17.89 11.19
C GLN A 10 94.62 17.42 11.01
N GLY A 11 94.38 16.49 10.08
CA GLY A 11 93.04 16.06 9.69
C GLY A 11 92.32 17.13 8.86
N LYS A 12 91.48 16.72 7.90
CA LYS A 12 90.63 17.62 7.12
C LYS A 12 89.47 18.18 7.96
N GLN A 13 89.77 18.83 9.09
CA GLN A 13 88.77 19.29 10.07
C GLN A 13 87.77 20.29 9.48
N GLU A 14 88.16 21.07 8.47
CA GLU A 14 87.25 21.97 7.75
C GLU A 14 86.21 21.19 6.93
N SER A 15 86.62 20.11 6.25
CA SER A 15 85.70 19.21 5.54
C SER A 15 84.77 18.46 6.50
N SER A 16 85.23 18.13 7.71
CA SER A 16 84.40 17.50 8.75
C SER A 16 83.24 18.40 9.20
N LYS A 17 83.45 19.71 9.31
CA LYS A 17 82.38 20.67 9.68
C LYS A 17 81.30 20.77 8.60
N GLY A 18 81.68 20.75 7.32
CA GLY A 18 80.71 20.75 6.21
C GLY A 18 79.86 19.49 6.17
N ILE A 19 80.45 18.32 6.43
CA ILE A 19 79.72 17.04 6.48
C ILE A 19 78.74 17.01 7.66
N ILE A 20 79.15 17.46 8.85
CA ILE A 20 78.26 17.57 10.02
C ILE A 20 77.09 18.52 9.73
N GLY A 21 77.37 19.69 9.13
CA GLY A 21 76.32 20.64 8.74
C GLY A 21 75.32 20.05 7.74
N LEU A 22 75.79 19.27 6.76
CA LEU A 22 74.90 18.56 5.84
C LEU A 22 74.04 17.50 6.56
N LEU A 23 74.62 16.75 7.50
CA LEU A 23 73.88 15.77 8.30
C LEU A 23 72.82 16.41 9.19
N ASP A 24 73.10 17.60 9.75
CA ASP A 24 72.12 18.35 10.53
C ASP A 24 70.96 18.87 9.67
N VAL A 25 71.24 19.34 8.45
CA VAL A 25 70.20 19.71 7.47
C VAL A 25 69.34 18.50 7.09
N ILE A 26 69.98 17.36 6.77
CA ILE A 26 69.27 16.11 6.44
C ILE A 26 68.39 15.66 7.60
N LYS A 27 68.91 15.72 8.85
CA LYS A 27 68.15 15.39 10.05
C LYS A 27 66.94 16.32 10.21
N SER A 28 67.12 17.63 10.04
CA SER A 28 66.04 18.61 10.10
C SER A 28 64.98 18.34 9.02
N ASP A 29 65.39 17.95 7.81
CA ASP A 29 64.47 17.62 6.73
C ASP A 29 63.66 16.36 7.06
N PHE A 30 64.28 15.30 7.56
CA PHE A 30 63.56 14.10 7.98
C PHE A 30 62.59 14.37 9.14
N ASP A 31 62.98 15.16 10.14
CA ASP A 31 62.10 15.53 11.26
C ASP A 31 60.89 16.36 10.78
N ARG A 32 61.12 17.29 9.85
CA ARG A 32 60.04 18.04 9.21
C ARG A 32 59.12 17.11 8.42
N THR A 33 59.67 16.25 7.57
CA THR A 33 58.88 15.31 6.76
C THR A 33 58.07 14.39 7.66
N TYR A 34 58.66 13.83 8.70
CA TYR A 34 57.98 12.99 9.68
C TYR A 34 56.75 13.71 10.26
N LYS A 35 56.94 14.91 10.80
CA LYS A 35 55.84 15.70 11.39
C LYS A 35 54.75 16.04 10.39
N THR A 36 55.12 16.42 9.16
CA THR A 36 54.14 16.76 8.13
C THR A 36 53.35 15.54 7.65
N THR A 37 54.02 14.39 7.52
CA THR A 37 53.37 13.15 7.10
C THR A 37 52.46 12.62 8.20
N GLU A 38 52.92 12.58 9.45
CA GLU A 38 52.12 12.16 10.60
C GLU A 38 50.86 13.03 10.75
N ALA A 39 50.99 14.35 10.64
CA ALA A 39 49.84 15.26 10.67
C ALA A 39 48.89 15.05 9.49
N ALA A 40 49.41 14.80 8.28
CA ALA A 40 48.60 14.54 7.10
C ALA A 40 47.86 13.20 7.19
N GLU A 41 48.52 12.15 7.67
CA GLU A 41 47.93 10.82 7.88
C GLU A 41 46.85 10.86 8.96
N GLN A 42 47.11 11.56 10.08
CA GLN A 42 46.12 11.72 11.14
C GLN A 42 44.88 12.46 10.66
N LYS A 43 45.07 13.57 9.92
CA LYS A 43 43.95 14.32 9.31
C LYS A 43 43.17 13.46 8.31
N ALA A 44 43.87 12.75 7.42
CA ALA A 44 43.22 11.88 6.44
C ALA A 44 42.42 10.74 7.11
N HIS A 45 42.94 10.20 8.23
CA HIS A 45 42.24 9.19 9.00
C HIS A 45 40.97 9.75 9.65
N GLU A 46 41.04 10.93 10.25
CA GLU A 46 39.88 11.61 10.84
C GLU A 46 38.78 11.87 9.79
N GLU A 47 39.14 12.45 8.64
CA GLU A 47 38.21 12.71 7.54
C GLU A 47 37.58 11.41 7.01
N PHE A 48 38.36 10.33 6.88
CA PHE A 48 37.85 9.04 6.47
C PHE A 48 36.85 8.46 7.48
N VAL A 49 37.16 8.52 8.78
CA VAL A 49 36.26 8.01 9.84
C VAL A 49 34.96 8.79 9.87
N GLU A 50 35.00 10.12 9.73
CA GLU A 50 33.79 10.93 9.64
C GLU A 50 32.96 10.58 8.39
N PHE A 51 33.62 10.47 7.23
CA PHE A 51 32.95 10.13 5.98
C PHE A 51 32.32 8.73 6.02
N ASP A 52 33.03 7.71 6.52
CA ASP A 52 32.52 6.34 6.64
C ASP A 52 31.31 6.29 7.57
N ARG A 53 31.37 6.98 8.72
CA ARG A 53 30.24 7.04 9.67
C ARG A 53 29.02 7.73 9.05
N ALA A 54 29.21 8.89 8.44
CA ALA A 54 28.13 9.65 7.81
C ALA A 54 27.50 8.85 6.67
N SER A 55 28.33 8.22 5.84
CA SER A 55 27.89 7.41 4.70
C SER A 55 27.13 6.17 5.14
N ARG A 56 27.59 5.45 6.17
CA ARG A 56 26.88 4.28 6.72
C ARG A 56 25.52 4.66 7.30
N ALA A 57 25.44 5.77 8.02
CA ALA A 57 24.18 6.26 8.57
C ALA A 57 23.19 6.66 7.46
N ASP A 58 23.67 7.38 6.43
CA ASP A 58 22.86 7.78 5.28
C ASP A 58 22.38 6.57 4.47
N ILE A 59 23.25 5.59 4.21
CA ILE A 59 22.90 4.34 3.53
C ILE A 59 21.84 3.58 4.33
N GLY A 60 22.04 3.36 5.63
CA GLY A 60 21.06 2.65 6.47
C GLY A 60 19.70 3.36 6.52
N GLY A 61 19.71 4.69 6.58
CA GLY A 61 18.50 5.51 6.51
C GLY A 61 17.77 5.36 5.17
N LYS A 62 18.51 5.39 4.06
CA LYS A 62 17.96 5.22 2.70
C LYS A 62 17.46 3.81 2.43
N GLU A 63 18.15 2.77 2.90
CA GLU A 63 17.70 1.38 2.79
C GLU A 63 16.40 1.16 3.55
N THR A 64 16.31 1.66 4.79
CA THR A 64 15.09 1.59 5.59
C THR A 64 13.94 2.32 4.92
N LYS A 65 14.19 3.54 4.43
CA LYS A 65 13.18 4.33 3.73
C LYS A 65 12.71 3.62 2.47
N LYS A 66 13.62 3.08 1.67
CA LYS A 66 13.29 2.32 0.46
C LYS A 66 12.38 1.13 0.78
N ALA A 67 12.68 0.37 1.83
CA ALA A 67 11.87 -0.78 2.22
C ALA A 67 10.44 -0.36 2.65
N LEU A 68 10.31 0.75 3.39
CA LEU A 68 9.01 1.31 3.77
C LEU A 68 8.22 1.82 2.55
N ASP A 69 8.88 2.54 1.64
CA ASP A 69 8.26 3.05 0.42
C ASP A 69 7.77 1.88 -0.48
N GLU A 70 8.53 0.78 -0.58
CA GLU A 70 8.13 -0.44 -1.30
C GLU A 70 6.92 -1.14 -0.65
N GLU A 71 6.87 -1.24 0.68
CA GLU A 71 5.73 -1.80 1.42
C GLU A 71 4.46 -0.94 1.26
N ASP A 72 4.60 0.38 1.32
CA ASP A 72 3.52 1.34 1.13
C ASP A 72 2.99 1.29 -0.31
N GLU A 73 3.87 1.14 -1.31
CA GLU A 73 3.50 0.98 -2.72
C GLU A 73 2.67 -0.30 -2.93
N GLU A 74 3.14 -1.44 -2.42
CA GLU A 74 2.43 -2.72 -2.51
C GLU A 74 1.06 -2.63 -1.84
N THR A 75 1.02 -2.10 -0.60
CA THR A 75 -0.22 -1.93 0.16
C THR A 75 -1.21 -1.04 -0.57
N THR A 76 -0.74 0.08 -1.12
CA THR A 76 -1.58 1.04 -1.86
C THR A 76 -2.11 0.41 -3.14
N THR A 77 -1.28 -0.32 -3.87
CA THR A 77 -1.67 -1.01 -5.11
C THR A 77 -2.76 -2.05 -4.84
N ASN A 78 -2.60 -2.86 -3.79
CA ASN A 78 -3.60 -3.85 -3.39
C ASN A 78 -4.92 -3.19 -2.97
N LYS A 79 -4.87 -2.08 -2.21
CA LYS A 79 -6.06 -1.31 -1.84
C LYS A 79 -6.79 -0.74 -3.05
N ILE A 80 -6.05 -0.22 -4.04
CA ILE A 80 -6.64 0.31 -5.27
C ILE A 80 -7.35 -0.81 -6.03
N ALA A 81 -6.70 -1.96 -6.22
CA ALA A 81 -7.30 -3.10 -6.92
C ALA A 81 -8.60 -3.57 -6.24
N SER A 82 -8.56 -3.78 -4.91
CA SER A 82 -9.74 -4.17 -4.14
C SER A 82 -10.85 -3.11 -4.20
N LYS A 83 -10.51 -1.82 -4.14
CA LYS A 83 -11.52 -0.75 -4.22
C LYS A 83 -12.13 -0.60 -5.61
N MET A 84 -11.38 -0.91 -6.67
CA MET A 84 -11.93 -0.97 -8.02
C MET A 84 -12.90 -2.15 -8.18
N GLU A 85 -12.55 -3.32 -7.65
CA GLU A 85 -13.45 -4.48 -7.65
C GLU A 85 -14.73 -4.22 -6.85
N ASP A 86 -14.60 -3.65 -5.65
CA ASP A 86 -15.74 -3.21 -4.83
C ASP A 86 -16.62 -2.22 -5.64
N LEU A 87 -16.00 -1.24 -6.30
CA LEU A 87 -16.73 -0.23 -7.06
C LEU A 87 -17.52 -0.86 -8.21
N THR A 88 -16.89 -1.72 -9.00
CA THR A 88 -17.56 -2.43 -10.11
C THR A 88 -18.72 -3.26 -9.59
N THR A 89 -18.50 -4.05 -8.54
CA THR A 89 -19.56 -4.87 -7.92
C THR A 89 -20.73 -4.01 -7.44
N ASN A 90 -20.47 -2.86 -6.82
CA ASN A 90 -21.53 -1.97 -6.36
C ASN A 90 -22.27 -1.27 -7.51
N GLN A 91 -21.58 -0.97 -8.61
CA GLN A 91 -22.21 -0.43 -9.83
C GLN A 91 -23.14 -1.47 -10.45
N ASP A 92 -22.69 -2.71 -10.61
CA ASP A 92 -23.51 -3.80 -11.14
C ASP A 92 -24.75 -4.04 -10.26
N LEU A 93 -24.59 -4.05 -8.93
CA LEU A 93 -25.70 -4.17 -7.99
C LEU A 93 -26.69 -3.00 -8.07
N LEU A 94 -26.19 -1.79 -8.30
CA LEU A 94 -27.04 -0.61 -8.46
C LEU A 94 -27.83 -0.68 -9.77
N ASP A 95 -27.18 -1.05 -10.87
CA ASP A 95 -27.81 -1.18 -12.18
C ASP A 95 -28.90 -2.27 -12.15
N ASP A 96 -28.61 -3.43 -11.56
CA ASP A 96 -29.58 -4.51 -11.32
C ASP A 96 -30.78 -4.05 -10.47
N ALA A 97 -30.53 -3.24 -9.44
CA ALA A 97 -31.58 -2.73 -8.58
C ALA A 97 -32.47 -1.71 -9.32
N LEU A 98 -31.87 -0.86 -10.15
CA LEU A 98 -32.60 0.09 -10.98
C LEU A 98 -33.46 -0.62 -12.02
N GLU A 99 -32.94 -1.64 -12.70
CA GLU A 99 -33.69 -2.46 -13.66
C GLU A 99 -34.92 -3.09 -12.98
N LYS A 100 -34.73 -3.75 -11.84
CA LYS A 100 -35.86 -4.34 -11.07
C LYS A 100 -36.90 -3.31 -10.67
N VAL A 101 -36.48 -2.10 -10.32
CA VAL A 101 -37.41 -1.02 -9.96
C VAL A 101 -38.21 -0.58 -11.19
N GLU A 102 -37.58 -0.42 -12.36
CA GLU A 102 -38.29 -0.07 -13.60
C GLU A 102 -39.29 -1.17 -14.00
N ASP A 103 -38.93 -2.45 -13.86
CA ASP A 103 -39.82 -3.58 -14.16
C ASP A 103 -41.04 -3.65 -13.22
N LEU A 104 -40.87 -3.28 -11.95
CA LEU A 104 -41.95 -3.31 -10.95
C LEU A 104 -42.86 -2.07 -10.99
N LYS A 105 -42.38 -0.92 -11.47
CA LYS A 105 -43.19 0.31 -11.59
C LYS A 105 -44.55 0.11 -12.29
N PRO A 106 -44.64 -0.52 -13.48
CA PRO A 106 -45.93 -0.70 -14.15
C PRO A 106 -46.90 -1.58 -13.36
N THR A 107 -46.42 -2.56 -12.61
CA THR A 107 -47.27 -3.46 -11.81
C THR A 107 -47.65 -2.89 -10.45
N CYS A 108 -46.82 -2.02 -9.85
CA CYS A 108 -47.05 -1.50 -8.51
C CYS A 108 -47.60 -0.07 -8.45
N ILE A 109 -47.25 0.79 -9.41
CA ILE A 109 -47.60 2.22 -9.42
C ILE A 109 -48.56 2.54 -10.57
N ASP A 110 -48.24 2.11 -11.79
CA ASP A 110 -49.00 2.47 -13.00
C ASP A 110 -50.04 1.41 -13.41
N THR A 111 -50.71 0.80 -12.43
CA THR A 111 -51.72 -0.25 -12.68
C THR A 111 -52.94 0.20 -13.50
N GLY A 112 -53.09 1.50 -13.78
CA GLY A 112 -54.18 2.07 -14.59
C GLY A 112 -55.59 1.96 -13.96
N MET A 113 -55.75 1.20 -12.88
CA MET A 113 -57.02 1.00 -12.18
C MET A 113 -57.16 1.97 -11.02
N SER A 114 -58.30 2.65 -10.95
CA SER A 114 -58.70 3.44 -9.79
C SER A 114 -58.85 2.55 -8.54
N TYR A 115 -58.83 3.16 -7.36
CA TYR A 115 -59.05 2.42 -6.11
C TYR A 115 -60.42 1.71 -6.12
N GLU A 116 -61.45 2.37 -6.63
CA GLU A 116 -62.82 1.83 -6.71
C GLU A 116 -62.86 0.57 -7.60
N GLU A 117 -62.24 0.59 -8.78
CA GLU A 117 -62.17 -0.58 -9.67
C GLU A 117 -61.39 -1.74 -9.03
N ARG A 118 -60.35 -1.46 -8.25
CA ARG A 118 -59.59 -2.50 -7.52
C ARG A 118 -60.44 -3.14 -6.43
N VAL A 119 -61.23 -2.35 -5.69
CA VAL A 119 -62.13 -2.88 -4.65
C VAL A 119 -63.23 -3.71 -5.30
N ALA A 120 -63.86 -3.22 -6.38
CA ALA A 120 -64.90 -3.96 -7.09
C ALA A 120 -64.41 -5.33 -7.61
N LYS A 121 -63.23 -5.39 -8.24
CA LYS A 121 -62.65 -6.68 -8.68
C LYS A 121 -62.34 -7.63 -7.52
N ARG A 122 -61.86 -7.11 -6.39
CA ARG A 122 -61.64 -7.94 -5.18
C ARG A 122 -62.95 -8.47 -4.61
N GLU A 123 -64.01 -7.68 -4.62
CA GLU A 123 -65.33 -8.12 -4.18
C GLU A 123 -65.89 -9.21 -5.11
N GLU A 124 -65.75 -9.05 -6.43
CA GLU A 124 -66.12 -10.06 -7.42
C GLU A 124 -65.33 -11.37 -7.23
N GLU A 125 -64.00 -11.26 -7.03
CA GLU A 125 -63.15 -12.42 -6.70
C GLU A 125 -63.58 -13.08 -5.39
N MET A 126 -63.87 -12.30 -4.34
CA MET A 126 -64.34 -12.83 -3.05
C MET A 126 -65.66 -13.60 -3.20
N GLU A 127 -66.61 -13.09 -4.01
CA GLU A 127 -67.86 -13.81 -4.28
C GLU A 127 -67.63 -15.09 -5.08
N ALA A 128 -66.77 -15.06 -6.11
CA ALA A 128 -66.43 -16.23 -6.90
C ALA A 128 -65.76 -17.31 -6.05
N LEU A 129 -64.83 -16.92 -5.16
CA LEU A 129 -64.16 -17.83 -4.22
C LEU A 129 -65.14 -18.42 -3.20
N LYS A 130 -66.07 -17.63 -2.67
CA LYS A 130 -67.15 -18.13 -1.78
C LYS A 130 -68.02 -19.16 -2.50
N LYS A 131 -68.41 -18.89 -3.75
CA LYS A 131 -69.19 -19.84 -4.57
C LYS A 131 -68.42 -21.13 -4.83
N ALA A 132 -67.13 -21.03 -5.20
CA ALA A 132 -66.29 -22.20 -5.41
C ALA A 132 -66.12 -23.02 -4.12
N LEU A 133 -65.95 -22.37 -2.96
CA LEU A 133 -65.88 -23.02 -1.66
C LEU A 133 -67.17 -23.80 -1.38
N CYS A 134 -68.34 -23.22 -1.62
CA CYS A 134 -69.62 -23.89 -1.41
C CYS A 134 -69.88 -25.04 -2.40
N ILE A 135 -69.33 -24.99 -3.62
CA ILE A 135 -69.39 -26.11 -4.58
C ILE A 135 -68.49 -27.27 -4.13
N LEU A 136 -67.34 -26.95 -3.52
CA LEU A 136 -66.38 -27.95 -3.04
C LEU A 136 -66.73 -28.52 -1.65
N ASP A 137 -67.61 -27.86 -0.89
CA ASP A 137 -68.13 -28.33 0.40
C ASP A 137 -69.16 -29.47 0.23
N THR A 138 -68.68 -30.59 -0.30
CA THR A 138 -69.50 -31.78 -0.55
C THR A 138 -69.96 -32.48 0.74
N GLU A 139 -69.27 -32.24 1.87
CA GLU A 139 -69.61 -32.78 3.19
C GLU A 139 -70.53 -31.84 4.00
N GLY A 140 -70.78 -30.62 3.52
CA GLY A 140 -71.69 -29.64 4.11
C GLY A 140 -71.23 -29.11 5.46
N VAL A 141 -69.91 -29.02 5.66
CA VAL A 141 -69.29 -28.64 6.94
C VAL A 141 -69.08 -27.13 7.08
N GLU A 142 -69.14 -26.37 5.98
CA GLU A 142 -69.01 -24.92 6.01
C GLU A 142 -70.35 -24.25 6.34
N ALA A 143 -70.42 -23.63 7.53
CA ALA A 143 -71.64 -22.99 8.02
C ALA A 143 -72.16 -21.87 7.10
N ASP A 144 -71.25 -21.18 6.41
CA ASP A 144 -71.56 -20.06 5.51
C ASP A 144 -72.10 -20.52 4.13
N CYS A 145 -72.05 -21.82 3.83
CA CYS A 145 -72.50 -22.42 2.57
C CYS A 145 -73.85 -23.15 2.65
N GLN A 146 -74.48 -23.13 3.83
CA GLN A 146 -75.73 -23.83 4.10
C GLN A 146 -76.88 -23.28 3.25
N GLY A 147 -77.23 -24.01 2.19
CA GLY A 147 -78.30 -23.69 1.25
C GLY A 147 -77.89 -23.58 -0.23
N GLN A 148 -76.60 -23.67 -0.57
CA GLN A 148 -76.11 -23.50 -1.96
C GLN A 148 -75.65 -24.81 -2.64
N GLY A 149 -75.61 -25.94 -1.92
CA GLY A 149 -75.02 -27.21 -2.38
C GLY A 149 -75.88 -28.13 -3.27
N GLN A 150 -76.98 -27.68 -3.87
CA GLN A 150 -77.88 -28.58 -4.63
C GLN A 150 -78.20 -28.21 -6.09
N GLU A 151 -77.61 -27.15 -6.65
CA GLU A 151 -77.85 -26.82 -8.07
C GLU A 151 -76.75 -27.31 -9.03
N GLY A 152 -75.58 -27.72 -8.52
CA GLY A 152 -74.44 -28.13 -9.36
C GLY A 152 -74.44 -29.59 -9.84
N LEU A 153 -75.27 -30.46 -9.26
CA LEU A 153 -75.24 -31.91 -9.56
C LEU A 153 -76.22 -32.34 -10.67
N GLN A 154 -76.80 -31.40 -11.43
CA GLN A 154 -77.79 -31.68 -12.47
C GLN A 154 -77.29 -31.42 -13.91
N LEU A 155 -75.99 -31.18 -14.10
CA LEU A 155 -75.38 -30.94 -15.42
C LEU A 155 -74.24 -31.92 -15.79
N PHE A 156 -74.18 -33.08 -15.13
CA PHE A 156 -73.46 -34.26 -15.63
C PHE A 156 -74.38 -35.47 -15.66
#